data_AF-A0A7V5GUW9-F1
#
_entry.id   AF-A0A7V5GUW9-F1
#
_cell.length_a   1.000
_cell.length_b   1.000
_cell.length_c   1.000
_cell.angle_alpha   90.00
_cell.angle_beta   90.00
_cell.angle_gamma   90.00
#
_symmetry.space_group_name_H-M   'P 1'
#
loop_
_entity.id
_entity.type
_entity.pdbx_description
1 polymer ?
#
loop_
_entity_poly.entity_id
_entity_poly.type
_entity_poly.pdbx_seq_one_letter_code
_entity_poly.pdbx_strand_id
1 'polypeptide(L)'
;VACQTCHIPEFAKVNATKMYWDWSQAGKLKDGKAYSEEDEDGNDIYLSIKGAFKWEKHVKPEYVWFNGTADHYFLGDKVDKTKTVKMNSLNGDYRDRDAKIIPVKVHRSKQIYDCCNKTIIQPKLYAEEKGRGGYWKDFDWNIAAKLGMEAVNEAYSGKYCFVKTEMSWPVNHMVSPKEGALTCTECHTRTGSRLASLTDFYLPGRDSNRFVEIIGKILLILSVIGVLIHALMRIIASKKGGAQS
;
A
#
# COMPACT_ATOMS: atom_id res chain seq x y z
N VAL A 1 -7.53 2.64 15.83
CA VAL A 1 -6.14 2.22 15.53
C VAL A 1 -5.87 0.89 16.24
N ALA A 2 -5.36 -0.13 15.54
CA ALA A 2 -5.03 -1.42 16.15
C ALA A 2 -3.67 -1.38 16.85
N CYS A 3 -3.43 -2.28 17.80
CA CYS A 3 -2.15 -2.38 18.53
C CYS A 3 -0.97 -2.56 17.56
N GLN A 4 -1.17 -3.42 16.56
CA GLN A 4 -0.20 -3.72 15.49
C GLN A 4 0.27 -2.47 14.77
N THR A 5 -0.60 -1.48 14.54
CA THR A 5 -0.27 -0.24 13.82
C THR A 5 0.86 0.50 14.51
N CYS A 6 0.77 0.67 15.83
CA CYS A 6 1.77 1.40 16.60
C CYS A 6 2.98 0.54 16.95
N HIS A 7 2.76 -0.76 17.21
CA HIS A 7 3.80 -1.63 17.76
C HIS A 7 4.59 -2.41 16.70
N ILE A 8 4.23 -2.32 15.42
CA ILE A 8 4.99 -2.91 14.31
C ILE A 8 5.34 -1.79 13.31
N PRO A 9 6.33 -0.93 13.65
CA PRO A 9 6.72 0.22 12.81
C PRO A 9 7.35 -0.17 11.48
N GLU A 10 7.91 -1.38 11.42
CA GLU A 10 8.56 -2.00 10.27
C GLU A 10 8.49 -3.53 10.36
N PHE A 11 8.51 -4.19 9.20
CA PHE A 11 8.64 -5.64 9.06
C PHE A 11 9.87 -5.97 8.19
N ALA A 12 10.17 -7.26 8.03
CA ALA A 12 11.41 -7.69 7.34
C ALA A 12 12.68 -7.10 8.01
N LYS A 13 12.72 -7.18 9.34
CA LYS A 13 13.77 -6.58 10.21
C LYS A 13 15.16 -7.21 10.07
N VAL A 14 15.26 -8.38 9.44
CA VAL A 14 16.52 -9.13 9.31
C VAL A 14 16.68 -9.56 7.86
N ASN A 15 15.75 -10.38 7.38
CA ASN A 15 15.75 -10.87 6.00
C ASN A 15 14.87 -9.99 5.13
N ALA A 16 15.34 -9.72 3.90
CA ALA A 16 14.58 -8.98 2.92
C ALA A 16 13.30 -9.73 2.57
N THR A 17 12.28 -8.98 2.17
CA THR A 17 11.02 -9.54 1.69
C THR A 17 10.74 -9.04 0.28
N LYS A 18 10.21 -9.92 -0.55
CA LYS A 18 9.79 -9.57 -1.90
C LYS A 18 8.61 -8.61 -1.83
N MET A 19 8.78 -7.44 -2.43
CA MET A 19 7.77 -6.38 -2.51
C MET A 19 7.16 -6.30 -3.92
N TYR A 20 7.91 -6.74 -4.93
CA TYR A 20 7.44 -6.78 -6.31
C TYR A 20 7.88 -8.04 -7.04
N TRP A 21 6.99 -8.57 -7.89
CA TRP A 21 7.29 -9.70 -8.78
C TRP A 21 6.75 -9.45 -10.20
N ASP A 22 7.64 -9.26 -11.17
CA ASP A 22 7.30 -9.07 -12.58
C ASP A 22 7.49 -10.35 -13.40
N TRP A 23 6.41 -11.13 -13.58
CA TRP A 23 6.44 -12.30 -14.46
C TRP A 23 6.58 -11.94 -15.94
N SER A 24 6.30 -10.69 -16.32
CA SER A 24 6.44 -10.24 -17.72
C SER A 24 7.89 -10.24 -18.20
N GLN A 25 8.85 -10.33 -17.28
CA GLN A 25 10.28 -10.39 -17.58
C GLN A 25 10.79 -11.83 -17.69
N ALA A 26 9.99 -12.84 -17.33
CA ALA A 26 10.42 -14.23 -17.35
C ALA A 26 10.71 -14.73 -18.77
N GLY A 27 11.59 -15.73 -18.89
CA GLY A 27 11.93 -16.38 -20.15
C GLY A 27 13.14 -15.81 -20.89
N LYS A 28 13.84 -14.78 -20.36
CA LYS A 28 15.13 -14.38 -20.96
C LYS A 28 16.16 -15.45 -20.64
N LEU A 29 16.95 -15.82 -21.64
CA LEU A 29 17.99 -16.83 -21.57
C LEU A 29 19.34 -16.21 -21.94
N LYS A 30 20.43 -16.74 -21.39
CA LYS A 30 21.80 -16.37 -21.74
C LYS A 30 22.42 -17.57 -22.44
N ASP A 31 22.83 -17.40 -23.69
CA ASP A 31 23.37 -18.47 -24.54
C ASP A 31 22.46 -19.72 -24.60
N GLY A 32 21.14 -19.48 -24.68
CA GLY A 32 20.12 -20.53 -24.72
C GLY A 32 19.87 -21.26 -23.38
N LYS A 33 20.51 -20.83 -22.30
CA LYS A 33 20.38 -21.42 -20.95
C LYS A 33 19.68 -20.47 -19.99
N ALA A 34 18.93 -21.05 -19.06
CA ALA A 34 18.35 -20.31 -17.96
C ALA A 34 19.45 -19.79 -17.04
N TYR A 35 19.26 -18.57 -16.53
CA TYR A 35 20.17 -17.91 -15.60
C TYR A 35 19.40 -17.20 -14.48
N SER A 36 20.14 -16.85 -13.43
CA SER A 36 19.74 -16.03 -12.30
C SER A 36 20.65 -14.80 -12.17
N GLU A 37 20.13 -13.75 -11.56
CA GLU A 37 20.90 -12.59 -11.10
C GLU A 37 20.51 -12.32 -9.65
N GLU A 38 21.50 -12.01 -8.82
CA GLU A 38 21.34 -11.70 -7.40
C GLU A 38 21.82 -10.28 -7.11
N ASP A 39 21.25 -9.64 -6.08
CA ASP A 39 21.80 -8.41 -5.51
C ASP A 39 22.98 -8.68 -4.56
N GLU A 40 23.57 -7.61 -4.02
CA GLU A 40 24.69 -7.68 -3.07
C GLU A 40 24.35 -8.43 -1.77
N ASP A 41 23.06 -8.53 -1.45
CA ASP A 41 22.53 -9.23 -0.28
C ASP A 41 22.22 -10.71 -0.57
N GLY A 42 22.46 -11.20 -1.80
CA GLY A 42 22.18 -12.57 -2.24
C GLY A 42 20.70 -12.84 -2.52
N ASN A 43 19.87 -11.81 -2.70
CA ASN A 43 18.49 -12.01 -3.13
C ASN A 43 18.43 -12.12 -4.65
N ASP A 44 17.76 -13.17 -5.15
CA ASP A 44 17.42 -13.26 -6.58
C ASP A 44 16.67 -12.00 -7.03
N ILE A 45 17.27 -11.16 -7.87
CA ILE A 45 16.60 -10.01 -8.51
C ILE A 45 16.04 -10.37 -9.88
N TYR A 46 16.53 -11.46 -10.47
CA TYR A 46 15.99 -12.05 -11.69
C TYR A 46 16.19 -13.57 -11.70
N LEU A 47 15.16 -14.28 -12.17
CA LEU A 47 15.24 -15.71 -12.49
C LEU A 47 14.57 -15.94 -13.84
N SER A 48 15.22 -16.65 -14.76
CA SER A 48 14.62 -16.97 -16.07
C SER A 48 13.24 -17.62 -15.94
N ILE A 49 13.07 -18.47 -14.92
CA ILE A 49 11.84 -19.22 -14.65
C ILE A 49 10.73 -18.41 -13.98
N LYS A 50 11.03 -17.22 -13.45
CA LYS A 50 10.09 -16.44 -12.61
C LYS A 50 10.02 -14.95 -12.96
N GLY A 51 10.96 -14.41 -13.72
CA GLY A 51 11.02 -12.99 -14.05
C GLY A 51 11.81 -12.18 -13.02
N ALA A 52 11.44 -10.91 -12.85
CA ALA A 52 12.21 -9.96 -12.04
C ALA A 52 11.55 -9.71 -10.67
N PHE A 53 12.37 -9.38 -9.68
CA PHE A 53 11.94 -9.15 -8.31
C PHE A 53 12.43 -7.82 -7.78
N LYS A 54 11.73 -7.28 -6.78
CA LYS A 54 12.27 -6.24 -5.90
C LYS A 54 12.12 -6.69 -4.46
N TRP A 55 13.18 -6.47 -3.70
CA TRP A 55 13.31 -6.85 -2.30
C TRP A 55 13.53 -5.60 -1.46
N GLU A 56 13.02 -5.63 -0.24
CA GLU A 56 13.24 -4.56 0.73
C GLU A 56 13.42 -5.16 2.14
N LYS A 57 14.27 -4.52 2.95
CA LYS A 57 14.46 -4.78 4.39
C LYS A 57 13.93 -3.58 5.19
N HIS A 58 13.59 -3.78 6.46
CA HIS A 58 13.08 -2.72 7.34
C HIS A 58 11.89 -1.95 6.73
N VAL A 59 10.95 -2.70 6.15
CA VAL A 59 9.86 -2.14 5.35
C VAL A 59 8.81 -1.52 6.27
N LYS A 60 8.46 -0.26 6.00
CA LYS A 60 7.33 0.41 6.65
C LYS A 60 6.01 -0.16 6.11
N PRO A 61 5.10 -0.65 6.96
CA PRO A 61 3.79 -1.12 6.49
C PRO A 61 3.00 -0.01 5.81
N GLU A 62 2.15 -0.39 4.88
CA GLU A 62 1.04 0.46 4.46
C GLU A 62 -0.10 0.30 5.48
N TYR A 63 -0.97 1.30 5.59
CA TYR A 63 -2.06 1.28 6.59
C TYR A 63 -3.41 1.37 5.91
N VAL A 64 -4.33 0.50 6.33
CA VAL A 64 -5.68 0.38 5.79
C VAL A 64 -6.70 0.23 6.91
N TRP A 65 -7.95 0.61 6.65
CA TRP A 65 -9.07 0.21 7.51
C TRP A 65 -9.35 -1.28 7.33
N PHE A 66 -9.68 -1.95 8.44
CA PHE A 66 -10.07 -3.35 8.43
C PHE A 66 -11.09 -3.65 9.52
N ASN A 67 -12.24 -4.21 9.15
CA ASN A 67 -13.34 -4.60 10.04
C ASN A 67 -13.40 -6.11 10.33
N GLY A 68 -12.40 -6.88 9.90
CA GLY A 68 -12.35 -8.34 10.05
C GLY A 68 -12.84 -9.12 8.83
N THR A 69 -13.40 -8.45 7.82
CA THR A 69 -13.87 -9.09 6.58
C THR A 69 -13.04 -8.69 5.37
N ALA A 70 -12.91 -9.60 4.40
CA ALA A 70 -12.11 -9.38 3.21
C ALA A 70 -12.75 -10.03 1.98
N ASP A 71 -12.60 -9.36 0.85
CA ASP A 71 -12.91 -9.90 -0.47
C ASP A 71 -11.65 -10.43 -1.13
N HIS A 72 -11.81 -11.34 -2.08
CA HIS A 72 -10.71 -11.87 -2.87
C HIS A 72 -11.15 -12.21 -4.29
N TYR A 73 -10.17 -12.21 -5.19
CA TYR A 73 -10.33 -12.71 -6.54
C TYR A 73 -10.58 -14.22 -6.49
N PHE A 74 -11.67 -14.66 -7.12
CA PHE A 74 -11.90 -16.06 -7.42
C PHE A 74 -11.41 -16.39 -8.83
N LEU A 75 -11.02 -17.65 -9.00
CA LEU A 75 -10.66 -18.14 -10.32
C LEU A 75 -11.85 -17.98 -11.28
N GLY A 76 -11.60 -17.45 -12.47
CA GLY A 76 -12.63 -17.16 -13.47
C GLY A 76 -13.23 -15.76 -13.38
N ASP A 77 -12.98 -15.00 -12.30
CA ASP A 77 -13.45 -13.62 -12.18
C ASP A 77 -12.89 -12.74 -13.30
N LYS A 78 -13.76 -11.92 -13.88
CA LYS A 78 -13.36 -10.95 -14.90
C LYS A 78 -12.81 -9.70 -14.23
N VAL A 79 -11.61 -9.28 -14.62
CA VAL A 79 -10.93 -8.11 -14.03
C VAL A 79 -10.51 -7.11 -15.10
N ASP A 80 -10.56 -5.82 -14.75
CA ASP A 80 -10.18 -4.73 -15.64
C ASP A 80 -8.66 -4.50 -15.60
N LYS A 81 -7.98 -4.90 -16.67
CA LYS A 81 -6.52 -4.74 -16.80
C LYS A 81 -6.02 -3.29 -16.87
N THR A 82 -6.90 -2.30 -17.05
CA THR A 82 -6.49 -0.88 -17.09
C THR A 82 -6.17 -0.34 -15.69
N LYS A 83 -6.65 -1.02 -14.65
CA LYS A 83 -6.39 -0.72 -13.25
C LYS A 83 -5.49 -1.80 -12.64
N THR A 84 -4.85 -1.50 -11.52
CA THR A 84 -4.22 -2.53 -10.70
C THR A 84 -5.32 -3.43 -10.12
N VAL A 85 -5.26 -4.72 -10.42
CA VAL A 85 -6.22 -5.71 -9.92
C VAL A 85 -5.89 -6.03 -8.46
N LYS A 86 -6.87 -5.83 -7.57
CA LYS A 86 -6.76 -6.24 -6.18
C LYS A 86 -7.07 -7.72 -6.07
N MET A 87 -6.08 -8.53 -5.78
CA MET A 87 -6.27 -9.97 -5.55
C MET A 87 -7.04 -10.22 -4.26
N ASN A 88 -6.93 -9.30 -3.31
CA ASN A 88 -7.80 -9.21 -2.15
C ASN A 88 -8.02 -7.75 -1.75
N SER A 89 -9.14 -7.49 -1.10
CA SER A 89 -9.47 -6.19 -0.51
C SER A 89 -9.83 -6.41 0.95
N LEU A 90 -9.26 -5.60 1.84
CA LEU A 90 -9.61 -5.58 3.25
C LEU A 90 -10.70 -4.53 3.45
N ASN A 91 -11.84 -4.93 4.03
CA ASN A 91 -13.02 -4.09 4.11
C ASN A 91 -13.03 -3.24 5.39
N GLY A 92 -13.66 -2.08 5.30
CA GLY A 92 -13.79 -1.11 6.40
C GLY A 92 -13.47 0.30 5.94
N ASP A 93 -13.98 1.28 6.70
CA ASP A 93 -13.72 2.70 6.51
C ASP A 93 -13.83 3.44 7.86
N TYR A 94 -13.63 4.76 7.87
CA TYR A 94 -13.72 5.56 9.10
C TYR A 94 -15.09 5.52 9.79
N ARG A 95 -16.19 5.31 9.05
CA ARG A 95 -17.56 5.29 9.58
C ARG A 95 -17.96 3.92 10.12
N ASP A 96 -17.25 2.88 9.71
CA ASP A 96 -17.44 1.53 10.23
C ASP A 96 -16.92 1.42 11.68
N ARG A 97 -17.83 1.15 12.62
CA ARG A 97 -17.54 1.10 14.06
C ARG A 97 -16.67 -0.09 14.45
N ASP A 98 -16.68 -1.14 13.65
CA ASP A 98 -15.89 -2.35 13.88
C ASP A 98 -14.52 -2.26 13.20
N ALA A 99 -14.34 -1.29 12.28
CA ALA A 99 -13.09 -1.10 11.59
C ALA A 99 -12.00 -0.48 12.47
N LYS A 100 -10.77 -0.99 12.29
CA LYS A 100 -9.56 -0.40 12.85
C LYS A 100 -8.54 -0.21 11.74
N ILE A 101 -7.74 0.85 11.86
CA ILE A 101 -6.52 1.01 11.07
C ILE A 101 -5.55 -0.12 11.46
N ILE A 102 -5.05 -0.88 10.49
CA ILE A 102 -4.08 -1.97 10.66
C ILE A 102 -2.88 -1.79 9.72
N PRO A 103 -1.69 -2.32 10.06
CA PRO A 103 -0.56 -2.38 9.15
C PRO A 103 -0.68 -3.58 8.20
N VAL A 104 -0.36 -3.37 6.93
CA VAL A 104 -0.34 -4.41 5.89
C VAL A 104 0.97 -4.39 5.10
N LYS A 105 1.41 -5.57 4.68
CA LYS A 105 2.36 -5.73 3.57
C LYS A 105 1.54 -5.77 2.29
N VAL A 106 1.85 -4.90 1.34
CA VAL A 106 1.27 -4.95 -0.01
C VAL A 106 2.30 -5.51 -0.97
N HIS A 107 2.09 -6.73 -1.48
CA HIS A 107 2.91 -7.28 -2.56
C HIS A 107 2.28 -6.90 -3.90
N ARG A 108 3.10 -6.34 -4.79
CA ARG A 108 2.68 -5.94 -6.13
C ARG A 108 3.27 -6.90 -7.16
N SER A 109 2.57 -7.13 -8.26
CA SER A 109 3.04 -8.04 -9.30
C SER A 109 2.57 -7.64 -10.69
N LYS A 110 3.22 -8.17 -11.73
CA LYS A 110 2.60 -8.36 -13.04
C LYS A 110 2.43 -9.86 -13.27
N GLN A 111 1.20 -10.30 -13.45
CA GLN A 111 0.85 -11.70 -13.62
C GLN A 111 0.31 -11.95 -15.03
N ILE A 112 0.42 -13.20 -15.49
CA ILE A 112 -0.13 -13.61 -16.79
C ILE A 112 -1.66 -13.53 -16.78
N TYR A 113 -2.23 -13.03 -17.87
CA TYR A 113 -3.64 -12.66 -17.97
C TYR A 113 -4.17 -12.93 -19.38
N ASP A 114 -5.39 -13.46 -19.48
CA ASP A 114 -6.06 -13.70 -20.74
C ASP A 114 -6.68 -12.39 -21.23
N CYS A 115 -6.12 -11.81 -22.30
CA CYS A 115 -6.55 -10.49 -22.77
C CYS A 115 -7.97 -10.48 -23.33
N CYS A 116 -8.48 -11.62 -23.78
CA CYS A 116 -9.77 -11.75 -24.43
C CYS A 116 -10.85 -12.16 -23.41
N ASN A 117 -10.58 -13.18 -22.59
CA ASN A 117 -11.52 -13.64 -21.57
C ASN A 117 -11.58 -12.72 -20.34
N LYS A 118 -10.57 -11.86 -20.20
CA LYS A 118 -10.41 -10.88 -19.12
C LYS A 118 -10.21 -11.50 -17.74
N THR A 119 -9.54 -12.64 -17.67
CA THR A 119 -9.29 -13.40 -16.44
C THR A 119 -7.80 -13.54 -16.17
N ILE A 120 -7.40 -13.66 -14.91
CA ILE A 120 -6.02 -14.02 -14.58
C ILE A 120 -5.81 -15.49 -14.93
N ILE A 121 -4.75 -15.77 -15.68
CA ILE A 121 -4.42 -17.13 -16.10
C ILE A 121 -3.76 -17.85 -14.94
N GLN A 122 -4.13 -19.11 -14.73
CA GLN A 122 -3.42 -19.99 -13.83
C GLN A 122 -2.51 -20.94 -14.63
N PRO A 123 -1.23 -20.59 -14.82
CA PRO A 123 -0.34 -21.32 -15.71
C PRO A 123 0.20 -22.59 -15.06
N LYS A 124 0.47 -23.61 -15.88
CA LYS A 124 1.28 -24.75 -15.48
C LYS A 124 2.75 -24.36 -15.41
N LEU A 125 3.25 -24.14 -14.20
CA LEU A 125 4.64 -23.72 -13.99
C LEU A 125 5.63 -24.90 -13.96
N TYR A 126 5.23 -26.01 -13.33
CA TYR A 126 6.09 -27.16 -13.11
C TYR A 126 5.79 -28.32 -14.06
N ALA A 127 6.84 -29.00 -14.49
CA ALA A 127 6.80 -30.34 -15.06
C ALA A 127 8.11 -31.09 -14.77
N GLU A 128 8.03 -32.41 -14.64
CA GLU A 128 9.20 -33.26 -14.38
C GLU A 128 10.17 -33.31 -15.57
N GLU A 129 9.67 -33.21 -16.80
CA GLU A 129 10.48 -33.27 -18.02
C GLU A 129 10.24 -32.04 -18.88
N LYS A 130 11.23 -31.71 -19.73
CA LYS A 130 11.09 -30.70 -20.79
C LYS A 130 10.14 -31.23 -21.87
N GLY A 131 9.31 -30.37 -22.45
CA GLY A 131 8.30 -30.71 -23.45
C GLY A 131 6.96 -31.15 -22.86
N ARG A 132 6.78 -31.04 -21.54
CA ARG A 132 5.54 -31.40 -20.82
C ARG A 132 4.68 -30.19 -20.45
N GLY A 133 5.03 -29.02 -20.97
CA GLY A 133 4.32 -27.75 -20.87
C GLY A 133 4.47 -27.04 -19.54
N GLY A 134 5.51 -27.37 -18.76
CA GLY A 134 5.85 -26.66 -17.54
C GLY A 134 6.71 -25.45 -17.86
N TYR A 135 6.23 -24.25 -17.54
CA TYR A 135 6.91 -23.00 -17.88
C TYR A 135 8.38 -22.96 -17.42
N TRP A 136 8.71 -23.52 -16.24
CA TRP A 136 10.07 -23.50 -15.69
C TRP A 136 11.12 -24.29 -16.50
N LYS A 137 10.71 -25.13 -17.45
CA LYS A 137 11.61 -25.87 -18.34
C LYS A 137 11.43 -25.50 -19.82
N ASP A 138 10.18 -25.24 -20.20
CA ASP A 138 9.81 -25.04 -21.60
C ASP A 138 9.82 -23.57 -22.01
N PHE A 139 9.67 -22.65 -21.04
CA PHE A 139 9.62 -21.20 -21.27
C PHE A 139 8.57 -20.74 -22.29
N ASP A 140 7.51 -21.54 -22.50
CA ASP A 140 6.38 -21.23 -23.38
C ASP A 140 5.14 -20.87 -22.55
N TRP A 141 4.78 -19.59 -22.58
CA TRP A 141 3.60 -19.10 -21.86
C TRP A 141 2.28 -19.57 -22.46
N ASN A 142 2.18 -19.77 -23.77
CA ASN A 142 0.92 -20.22 -24.40
C ASN A 142 0.62 -21.66 -24.00
N ILE A 143 1.63 -22.55 -24.04
CA ILE A 143 1.47 -23.95 -23.63
C ILE A 143 1.18 -24.02 -22.12
N ALA A 144 1.94 -23.27 -21.30
CA ALA A 144 1.73 -23.26 -19.86
C ALA A 144 0.34 -22.71 -19.48
N ALA A 145 -0.12 -21.64 -20.14
CA ALA A 145 -1.46 -21.08 -19.95
C ALA A 145 -2.54 -22.08 -20.35
N LYS A 146 -2.43 -22.68 -21.55
CA LYS A 146 -3.39 -23.66 -22.05
C LYS A 146 -3.56 -24.83 -21.08
N LEU A 147 -2.46 -25.51 -20.74
CA LEU A 147 -2.53 -26.69 -19.87
C LEU A 147 -2.93 -26.36 -18.43
N GLY A 148 -2.52 -25.20 -17.94
CA GLY A 148 -2.87 -24.75 -16.60
C GLY A 148 -4.35 -24.42 -16.46
N MET A 149 -4.92 -23.72 -17.45
CA MET A 149 -6.34 -23.37 -17.50
C MET A 149 -7.22 -24.61 -17.74
N GLU A 150 -6.81 -25.53 -18.61
CA GLU A 150 -7.47 -26.83 -18.79
C GLU A 150 -7.56 -27.62 -17.48
N ALA A 151 -6.47 -27.63 -16.68
CA ALA A 151 -6.43 -28.36 -15.41
C ALA A 151 -7.39 -27.81 -14.34
N VAL A 152 -7.81 -26.55 -14.48
CA VAL A 152 -8.76 -25.89 -13.57
C VAL A 152 -10.14 -25.68 -14.20
N ASN A 153 -10.40 -26.33 -15.34
CA ASN A 153 -11.65 -26.23 -16.11
C ASN A 153 -12.02 -24.79 -16.54
N GLU A 154 -11.02 -23.96 -16.81
CA GLU A 154 -11.21 -22.59 -17.29
C GLU A 154 -10.81 -22.44 -18.76
N ALA A 155 -11.46 -21.50 -19.46
CA ALA A 155 -11.17 -21.26 -20.86
C ALA A 155 -9.92 -20.38 -21.03
N TYR A 156 -9.06 -20.75 -21.99
CA TYR A 156 -7.97 -19.92 -22.47
C TYR A 156 -8.19 -19.53 -23.93
N SER A 157 -8.12 -18.23 -24.24
CA SER A 157 -8.38 -17.67 -25.56
C SER A 157 -7.25 -17.92 -26.58
N GLY A 158 -6.12 -18.47 -26.15
CA GLY A 158 -4.91 -18.58 -26.96
C GLY A 158 -4.09 -17.28 -27.03
N LYS A 159 -4.49 -16.23 -26.29
CA LYS A 159 -3.76 -14.96 -26.20
C LYS A 159 -3.56 -14.55 -24.75
N TYR A 160 -2.32 -14.27 -24.38
CA TYR A 160 -1.99 -13.73 -23.07
C TYR A 160 -1.36 -12.35 -23.16
N CYS A 161 -1.48 -11.61 -22.06
CA CYS A 161 -0.71 -10.42 -21.75
C CYS A 161 -0.41 -10.45 -20.25
N PHE A 162 0.05 -9.33 -19.70
CA PHE A 162 0.32 -9.20 -18.28
C PHE A 162 -0.52 -8.09 -17.67
N VAL A 163 -1.04 -8.34 -16.48
CA VAL A 163 -1.83 -7.39 -15.71
C VAL A 163 -1.14 -7.05 -14.40
N LYS A 164 -1.22 -5.79 -13.99
CA LYS A 164 -0.73 -5.36 -12.66
C LYS A 164 -1.69 -5.86 -11.59
N THR A 165 -1.15 -6.46 -10.55
CA THR A 165 -1.93 -6.92 -9.40
C THR A 165 -1.31 -6.45 -8.10
N GLU A 166 -2.12 -6.37 -7.06
CA GLU A 166 -1.66 -6.19 -5.69
C GLU A 166 -2.42 -7.10 -4.74
N MET A 167 -1.77 -7.50 -3.67
CA MET A 167 -2.36 -8.30 -2.61
C MET A 167 -1.86 -7.77 -1.27
N SER A 168 -2.75 -7.71 -0.29
CA SER A 168 -2.51 -7.13 1.03
C SER A 168 -2.52 -8.23 2.09
N TRP A 169 -1.49 -8.28 2.93
CA TRP A 169 -1.43 -9.20 4.08
C TRP A 169 -1.31 -8.40 5.37
N PRO A 170 -2.21 -8.61 6.34
CA PRO A 170 -2.05 -8.05 7.68
C PRO A 170 -0.71 -8.42 8.32
N VAL A 171 -0.02 -7.43 8.89
CA VAL A 171 1.22 -7.63 9.62
C VAL A 171 0.91 -7.80 11.10
N ASN A 172 1.10 -9.01 11.63
CA ASN A 172 0.74 -9.36 13.02
C ASN A 172 1.94 -9.78 13.89
N HIS A 173 3.11 -9.97 13.30
CA HIS A 173 4.33 -10.43 13.99
C HIS A 173 5.40 -9.33 13.98
N MET A 174 6.53 -9.58 14.66
CA MET A 174 7.63 -8.63 14.79
C MET A 174 7.29 -7.37 15.59
N VAL A 175 6.44 -7.51 16.62
CA VAL A 175 6.20 -6.47 17.62
C VAL A 175 7.54 -5.93 18.14
N SER A 176 7.75 -4.61 18.05
CA SER A 176 8.93 -3.93 18.56
C SER A 176 8.86 -3.75 20.08
N PRO A 177 10.02 -3.63 20.76
CA PRO A 177 10.07 -3.07 22.11
C PRO A 177 9.33 -1.73 22.19
N LYS A 178 8.86 -1.36 23.38
CA LYS A 178 8.01 -0.16 23.57
C LYS A 178 8.68 1.13 23.10
N GLU A 179 10.01 1.20 23.19
CA GLU A 179 10.83 2.34 22.76
C GLU A 179 10.85 2.50 21.23
N GLY A 180 10.55 1.42 20.50
CA GLY A 180 10.43 1.41 19.04
C GLY A 180 8.98 1.50 18.55
N ALA A 181 8.00 1.72 19.43
CA ALA A 181 6.62 1.95 18.98
C ALA A 181 6.51 3.31 18.27
N LEU A 182 5.57 3.42 17.33
CA LEU A 182 5.32 4.68 16.63
C LEU A 182 4.96 5.80 17.61
N THR A 183 5.53 6.97 17.37
CA THR A 183 5.22 8.17 18.15
C THR A 183 4.11 9.00 17.49
N CYS A 184 3.51 9.92 18.26
CA CYS A 184 2.41 10.76 17.79
C CYS A 184 2.76 11.50 16.48
N THR A 185 3.98 12.05 16.39
CA THR A 185 4.43 12.88 15.28
C THR A 185 4.66 12.09 13.99
N GLU A 186 4.81 10.77 14.04
CA GLU A 186 4.91 9.94 12.84
C GLU A 186 3.58 9.83 12.10
N CYS A 187 2.45 9.92 12.81
CA CYS A 187 1.12 9.92 12.20
C CYS A 187 0.59 11.36 12.01
N HIS A 188 0.78 12.21 13.00
CA HIS A 188 0.27 13.59 13.05
C HIS A 188 1.25 14.60 12.46
N THR A 189 1.74 14.34 11.25
CA THR A 189 2.64 15.22 10.49
C THR A 189 2.09 15.49 9.10
N ARG A 190 2.32 16.69 8.57
CA ARG A 190 1.90 17.08 7.21
C ARG A 190 2.66 16.31 6.13
N THR A 191 3.93 16.01 6.38
CA THR A 191 4.82 15.34 5.42
C THR A 191 5.32 14.02 6.00
N GLY A 192 5.24 12.96 5.21
CA GLY A 192 5.69 11.63 5.62
C GLY A 192 4.82 10.95 6.69
N SER A 193 3.55 11.35 6.82
CA SER A 193 2.61 10.69 7.75
C SER A 193 2.50 9.20 7.44
N ARG A 194 2.54 8.38 8.49
CA ARG A 194 2.20 6.94 8.42
C ARG A 194 0.80 6.72 7.86
N LEU A 195 -0.13 7.62 8.14
CA LEU A 195 -1.54 7.49 7.72
C LEU A 195 -1.86 8.33 6.47
N ALA A 196 -0.86 8.69 5.65
CA ALA A 196 -1.07 9.59 4.50
C ALA A 196 -2.11 9.08 3.48
N SER A 197 -2.27 7.77 3.32
CA SER A 197 -3.24 7.16 2.39
C SER A 197 -4.69 7.21 2.89
N LEU A 198 -4.93 7.41 4.19
CA LEU A 198 -6.26 7.37 4.79
C LEU A 198 -6.85 8.78 4.89
N THR A 199 -7.62 9.18 3.88
CA THR A 199 -8.09 10.57 3.69
C THR A 199 -9.58 10.77 3.99
N ASP A 200 -10.24 9.75 4.53
CA ASP A 200 -11.68 9.73 4.83
C ASP A 200 -12.05 10.33 6.20
N PHE A 201 -11.06 10.88 6.92
CA PHE A 201 -11.24 11.59 8.18
C PHE A 201 -10.22 12.71 8.36
N TYR A 202 -10.57 13.68 9.21
CA TYR A 202 -9.66 14.76 9.61
C TYR A 202 -8.70 14.28 10.71
N LEU A 203 -7.40 14.35 10.43
CA LEU A 203 -6.32 14.00 11.35
C LEU A 203 -5.56 15.27 11.78
N PRO A 204 -5.65 15.71 13.05
CA PRO A 204 -4.90 16.85 13.54
C PRO A 204 -3.40 16.74 13.25
N GLY A 205 -2.74 17.83 12.87
CA GLY A 205 -1.31 17.83 12.57
C GLY A 205 -0.93 17.31 11.17
N ARG A 206 -1.70 16.38 10.59
CA ARG A 206 -1.58 15.98 9.18
C ARG A 206 -2.42 16.88 8.28
N ASP A 207 -3.71 17.00 8.60
CA ASP A 207 -4.66 17.74 7.79
C ASP A 207 -4.75 19.20 8.21
N SER A 208 -5.23 20.03 7.28
CA SER A 208 -5.50 21.43 7.53
C SER A 208 -6.72 21.87 6.73
N ASN A 209 -7.47 22.83 7.27
CA ASN A 209 -8.56 23.47 6.55
C ASN A 209 -8.26 24.96 6.42
N ARG A 210 -7.91 25.38 5.20
CA ARG A 210 -7.49 26.76 4.91
C ARG A 210 -8.54 27.79 5.33
N PHE A 211 -9.84 27.48 5.16
CA PHE A 211 -10.92 28.40 5.52
C PHE A 211 -11.00 28.59 7.04
N VAL A 212 -10.98 27.49 7.80
CA VAL A 212 -10.98 27.52 9.27
C VAL A 212 -9.72 28.21 9.80
N GLU A 213 -8.56 27.93 9.22
CA GLU A 213 -7.31 28.59 9.60
C GLU A 213 -7.34 30.10 9.35
N ILE A 214 -7.91 30.56 8.22
CA ILE A 214 -8.06 31.98 7.91
C ILE A 214 -9.00 32.65 8.92
N ILE A 215 -10.17 32.07 9.18
CA ILE A 215 -11.12 32.62 10.16
C ILE A 215 -10.48 32.68 11.54
N GLY A 216 -9.78 31.62 11.96
CA GLY A 216 -9.08 31.58 13.24
C GLY A 216 -8.04 32.70 13.36
N LYS A 217 -7.25 32.94 12.31
CA LYS A 217 -6.28 34.04 12.27
C LYS A 217 -6.96 35.41 12.36
N ILE A 218 -8.05 35.61 11.63
CA ILE A 218 -8.82 36.87 11.65
C ILE A 218 -9.38 37.13 13.05
N LEU A 219 -10.03 36.14 13.66
CA LEU A 219 -10.60 36.26 15.01
C LEU A 219 -9.52 36.57 16.07
N LEU A 220 -8.34 35.97 15.95
CA LEU A 220 -7.22 36.25 16.84
C LEU A 220 -6.73 37.70 16.69
N ILE A 221 -6.57 38.19 15.46
CA ILE A 221 -6.22 39.59 15.18
C ILE A 221 -7.28 40.56 15.73
N LEU A 222 -8.56 40.29 15.46
CA LEU A 222 -9.68 41.12 15.94
C LEU A 222 -9.73 41.15 17.47
N SER A 223 -9.42 40.03 18.14
CA SER A 223 -9.37 39.95 19.60
C SER A 223 -8.26 40.83 20.17
N VAL A 224 -7.05 40.79 19.59
CA VAL A 224 -5.94 41.67 20.00
C VAL A 224 -6.31 43.14 19.80
N ILE A 225 -6.88 43.49 18.64
CA ILE A 225 -7.35 44.86 18.37
C ILE A 225 -8.40 45.29 19.41
N GLY A 226 -9.37 44.43 19.72
CA GLY A 226 -10.41 44.71 20.72
C GLY A 226 -9.84 44.98 22.12
N VAL A 227 -8.85 44.20 22.57
CA VAL A 227 -8.19 44.41 23.87
C VAL A 227 -7.41 45.73 23.87
N LEU A 228 -6.69 46.05 22.79
CA LEU A 228 -5.95 47.32 22.69
C LEU A 228 -6.88 48.53 22.70
N ILE A 229 -7.99 48.47 21.97
CA ILE A 229 -9.03 49.53 21.98
C ILE A 229 -9.61 49.67 23.40
N HIS A 230 -9.94 48.56 24.07
CA HIS A 230 -10.44 48.59 25.45
C HIS A 230 -9.44 49.21 26.43
N ALA A 231 -8.16 48.85 26.33
CA ALA A 231 -7.10 49.41 27.16
C ALA A 231 -6.92 50.92 26.92
N LEU A 232 -6.93 51.36 25.65
CA LEU A 232 -6.82 52.78 25.30
C LEU A 232 -8.01 53.59 25.84
N MET A 233 -9.23 53.06 25.72
CA MET A 233 -10.43 53.68 26.28
C MET A 233 -10.33 53.83 27.80
N ARG A 234 -9.80 52.81 28.52
CA ARG A 234 -9.55 52.92 29.97
C ARG A 234 -8.55 54.02 30.33
N ILE A 235 -7.45 54.15 29.59
CA ILE A 235 -6.43 55.19 29.83
C ILE A 235 -6.99 56.60 29.58
N ILE A 236 -7.79 56.78 28.52
CA ILE A 236 -8.41 58.07 28.21
C ILE A 236 -9.45 58.44 29.28
N ALA A 237 -10.25 57.48 29.73
CA ALA A 237 -11.26 57.70 30.77
C ALA A 237 -10.63 58.03 32.14
N SER A 238 -9.54 57.37 32.53
CA SER A 238 -8.86 57.67 33.80
C SER A 238 -8.21 59.06 33.80
N LYS A 239 -7.67 59.52 32.66
CA LYS A 239 -7.17 60.89 32.52
C LYS A 239 -8.27 61.96 32.62
N LYS A 240 -9.50 61.66 32.19
CA LYS A 240 -10.64 62.57 32.34
C LYS A 240 -11.20 62.61 33.76
N GLY A 241 -11.12 61.51 34.51
CA GLY A 241 -11.54 61.44 35.91
C GLY A 241 -10.61 62.16 36.90
N GLY A 242 -9.32 62.30 36.57
CA GLY A 242 -8.33 63.00 37.40
C GLY A 242 -8.34 64.53 37.28
N ALA A 243 -9.18 65.12 36.42
CA ALA A 243 -9.29 66.57 36.25
C ALA A 243 -10.45 67.19 37.05
N GLN A 244 -11.09 66.43 37.94
CA GLN A 244 -12.19 66.87 38.81
C GLN A 244 -11.89 66.79 40.31
N SER A 245 -10.60 66.71 40.71
CA SER A 245 -10.17 66.90 42.10
C SER A 245 -9.34 68.17 42.24
#